data_AF-E0WD77-F1
#
_entry.id   AF-E0WD77-F1
#
_cell.length_a   1.000
_cell.length_b   1.000
_cell.length_c   1.000
_cell.angle_alpha   90.00
_cell.angle_beta   90.00
_cell.angle_gamma   90.00
#
_symmetry.space_group_name_H-M   'P 1'
#
loop_
_entity.id
_entity.type
_entity.pdbx_description
1 polymer ?
#
loop_
_entity_poly.entity_id
_entity_poly.type
_entity_poly.pdbx_seq_one_letter_code
_entity_poly.pdbx_strand_id
1 'polypeptide(L)'
;SAQIPFSAWLPAAMAAPTPVSSLVHSSTLVTAGVYILIRFNYLFKIEENSMFLLKISLITMLMSWLNAIFETDFKKIIAFSTLSQLSMMMIIMSMSLWELAFFHLIMHAIFKSMLFLCAGLIIHFMNGNQDIRMLSSFFNKSPIVLSCVLISLLSLMGFPFIGGFYSKDLIL
;
A
#
# COMPACT_ATOMS: atom_id res chain seq x y z
N SER A 1 -10.16 6.66 -4.72
CA SER A 1 -9.40 5.62 -3.98
C SER A 1 -9.74 5.74 -2.50
N ALA A 2 -9.32 4.81 -1.64
CA ALA A 2 -9.52 4.93 -0.20
C ALA A 2 -8.77 6.19 0.29
N GLN A 3 -9.50 7.27 0.54
CA GLN A 3 -9.04 8.53 1.08
C GLN A 3 -10.08 9.02 2.07
N ILE A 4 -9.69 9.90 2.97
CA ILE A 4 -10.60 10.51 3.95
C ILE A 4 -11.64 11.33 3.16
N PRO A 5 -12.94 11.15 3.46
CA PRO A 5 -13.52 10.43 4.61
C PRO A 5 -13.75 8.91 4.40
N PHE A 6 -13.68 8.41 3.16
CA PHE A 6 -13.96 7.03 2.79
C PHE A 6 -12.75 6.08 2.89
N SER A 7 -11.95 6.18 3.96
CA SER A 7 -10.79 5.29 4.18
C SER A 7 -11.10 4.06 5.04
N ALA A 8 -12.16 4.11 5.86
CA ALA A 8 -12.47 3.10 6.89
C ALA A 8 -12.79 1.70 6.35
N TRP A 9 -13.27 1.59 5.11
CA TRP A 9 -13.67 0.30 4.53
C TRP A 9 -12.47 -0.60 4.21
N LEU A 10 -11.29 -0.03 3.96
CA LEU A 10 -10.12 -0.78 3.50
C LEU A 10 -9.52 -1.67 4.61
N PRO A 11 -9.34 -1.19 5.85
CA PRO A 11 -8.98 -2.07 6.98
C PRO A 11 -10.06 -3.11 7.30
N ALA A 12 -11.34 -2.74 7.16
CA ALA A 12 -12.46 -3.64 7.43
C ALA A 12 -12.55 -4.79 6.40
N ALA A 13 -12.12 -4.58 5.15
CA ALA A 13 -12.13 -5.59 4.10
C ALA A 13 -11.14 -6.74 4.34
N MET A 14 -10.23 -6.63 5.31
CA MET A 14 -9.23 -7.65 5.65
C MET A 14 -9.82 -8.90 6.33
N ALA A 15 -11.13 -8.96 6.53
CA ALA A 15 -11.84 -10.20 6.88
C ALA A 15 -11.78 -11.24 5.74
N ALA A 16 -11.63 -10.80 4.49
CA ALA A 16 -11.54 -11.65 3.31
C ALA A 16 -10.28 -12.57 3.33
N PRO A 17 -10.31 -13.70 2.59
CA PRO A 17 -9.16 -14.58 2.48
C PRO A 17 -7.98 -13.88 1.78
N THR A 18 -6.77 -14.25 2.17
CA THR A 18 -5.52 -13.57 1.79
C THR A 18 -5.22 -13.52 0.29
N PRO A 19 -5.60 -14.52 -0.54
CA PRO A 19 -5.44 -14.41 -2.00
C PRO A 19 -6.38 -13.35 -2.60
N VAL A 20 -7.60 -13.24 -2.08
CA VAL A 20 -8.56 -12.22 -2.52
C VAL A 20 -8.09 -10.83 -2.11
N SER A 21 -7.59 -10.67 -0.88
CA SER A 21 -7.02 -9.38 -0.47
C SER A 21 -5.79 -9.02 -1.30
N SER A 22 -4.99 -10.02 -1.70
CA SER A 22 -3.84 -9.80 -2.59
C SER A 22 -4.29 -9.21 -3.94
N LEU A 23 -5.33 -9.74 -4.59
CA LEU A 23 -5.76 -9.26 -5.90
C LEU A 23 -6.54 -7.94 -5.78
N VAL A 24 -7.52 -7.89 -4.88
CA VAL A 24 -8.47 -6.78 -4.82
C VAL A 24 -7.81 -5.52 -4.24
N HIS A 25 -7.04 -5.67 -3.16
CA HIS A 25 -6.53 -4.52 -2.42
C HIS A 25 -5.12 -4.08 -2.84
N SER A 26 -4.37 -4.88 -3.61
CA SER A 26 -3.07 -4.46 -4.13
C SER A 26 -3.14 -3.87 -5.54
N SER A 27 -3.87 -4.50 -6.47
CA SER A 27 -3.67 -4.27 -7.90
C SER A 27 -4.88 -3.76 -8.65
N THR A 28 -6.11 -3.97 -8.16
CA THR A 28 -7.33 -3.71 -8.96
C THR A 28 -8.25 -2.64 -8.36
N LEU A 29 -8.86 -2.88 -7.20
CA LEU A 29 -9.94 -2.02 -6.70
C LEU A 29 -9.38 -0.65 -6.26
N VAL A 30 -8.29 -0.66 -5.51
CA VAL A 30 -7.80 0.59 -4.91
C VAL A 30 -7.01 1.45 -5.89
N THR A 31 -6.38 0.82 -6.87
CA THR A 31 -5.64 1.44 -7.98
C THR A 31 -6.58 1.97 -9.08
N ALA A 32 -7.75 1.36 -9.30
CA ALA A 32 -8.71 1.82 -10.31
C ALA A 32 -9.10 3.30 -10.12
N GLY A 33 -9.30 3.73 -8.87
CA GLY A 33 -9.59 5.13 -8.57
C GLY A 33 -8.45 6.08 -8.93
N VAL A 34 -7.20 5.68 -8.67
CA VAL A 34 -6.02 6.47 -9.04
C VAL A 34 -5.84 6.49 -10.56
N TYR A 35 -6.06 5.34 -11.22
CA TYR A 35 -5.95 5.23 -12.67
C TYR A 35 -6.95 6.12 -13.42
N ILE A 36 -8.20 6.20 -12.95
CA ILE A 36 -9.19 7.13 -13.51
C ILE A 36 -8.69 8.57 -13.41
N LEU A 37 -8.14 8.96 -12.25
CA LEU A 37 -7.60 10.32 -12.06
C LEU A 37 -6.40 10.61 -12.99
N ILE A 38 -5.54 9.61 -13.24
CA ILE A 38 -4.45 9.70 -14.22
C ILE A 38 -5.00 9.97 -15.63
N ARG A 39 -6.10 9.31 -16.02
CA ARG A 39 -6.73 9.52 -17.34
C ARG A 39 -7.38 10.90 -17.46
N PHE A 40 -7.92 11.44 -16.38
CA PHE A 40 -8.50 12.79 -16.31
C PHE A 40 -7.51 13.85 -15.80
N ASN A 41 -6.22 13.70 -16.13
CA ASN A 41 -5.17 14.61 -15.68
C ASN A 41 -5.42 16.10 -16.02
N TYR A 42 -6.13 16.39 -17.12
CA TYR A 42 -6.43 17.76 -17.53
C TYR A 42 -7.24 18.54 -16.48
N LEU A 43 -8.09 17.88 -15.68
CA LEU A 43 -8.89 18.51 -14.63
C LEU A 43 -8.05 18.99 -13.44
N PHE A 44 -6.88 18.37 -13.24
CA PHE A 44 -5.98 18.65 -12.14
C PHE A 44 -4.87 19.65 -12.50
N LYS A 45 -4.90 20.21 -13.71
CA LYS A 45 -4.08 21.37 -14.07
C LYS A 45 -4.55 22.68 -13.40
N ILE A 46 -5.78 22.69 -12.87
CA ILE A 46 -6.32 23.81 -12.11
C ILE A 46 -5.72 23.78 -10.70
N GLU A 47 -5.07 24.87 -10.29
CA GLU A 47 -4.33 24.97 -9.02
C GLU A 47 -5.19 24.69 -7.78
N GLU A 48 -6.47 25.07 -7.80
CA GLU A 48 -7.39 24.83 -6.69
C GLU A 48 -7.66 23.32 -6.49
N ASN A 49 -7.86 22.58 -7.58
CA ASN A 49 -8.12 21.14 -7.54
C ASN A 49 -6.90 20.35 -7.08
N SER A 50 -5.71 20.73 -7.54
CA SER A 50 -4.47 20.10 -7.10
C SER A 50 -4.23 20.35 -5.61
N MET A 51 -4.33 21.61 -5.15
CA MET A 51 -4.15 21.95 -3.74
C MET A 51 -5.15 21.24 -2.82
N PHE A 52 -6.40 21.09 -3.24
CA PHE A 52 -7.40 20.32 -2.49
C PHE A 52 -7.00 18.84 -2.36
N LEU A 53 -6.55 18.23 -3.46
CA LEU A 53 -6.12 16.84 -3.50
C LEU A 53 -4.85 16.60 -2.67
N LEU A 54 -3.91 17.56 -2.67
CA LEU A 54 -2.73 17.54 -1.81
C LEU A 54 -3.10 17.52 -0.33
N LYS A 55 -4.01 18.39 0.11
CA LYS A 55 -4.44 18.46 1.51
C LYS A 55 -5.08 17.15 1.98
N ILE A 56 -6.01 16.61 1.19
CA ILE A 56 -6.68 15.34 1.52
C ILE A 56 -5.66 14.21 1.61
N SER A 57 -4.77 14.12 0.62
CA SER A 57 -3.75 13.07 0.60
C SER A 57 -2.83 13.16 1.82
N LEU A 58 -2.25 14.32 2.14
CA LEU A 58 -1.41 14.48 3.32
C LEU A 58 -2.10 14.04 4.62
N ILE A 59 -3.37 14.41 4.83
CA ILE A 59 -4.14 13.98 6.01
C ILE A 59 -4.34 12.46 6.01
N THR A 60 -4.64 11.85 4.85
CA THR A 60 -4.80 10.39 4.74
C THR A 60 -3.52 9.63 5.03
N MET A 61 -2.38 10.14 4.55
CA MET A 61 -1.09 9.54 4.79
C MET A 61 -0.79 9.50 6.29
N LEU A 62 -0.93 10.64 6.97
CA LEU A 62 -0.68 10.75 8.41
C LEU A 62 -1.61 9.86 9.22
N MET A 63 -2.91 9.86 8.92
CA MET A 63 -3.90 9.01 9.59
C MET A 63 -3.58 7.52 9.42
N SER A 64 -3.25 7.10 8.20
CA SER A 64 -2.92 5.71 7.90
C SER A 64 -1.67 5.24 8.64
N TRP A 65 -0.67 6.12 8.73
CA TRP A 65 0.58 5.83 9.42
C TRP A 65 0.39 5.71 10.93
N LEU A 66 -0.35 6.64 11.55
CA LEU A 66 -0.65 6.59 12.99
C LEU A 66 -1.42 5.31 13.36
N ASN A 67 -2.43 4.94 12.58
CA ASN A 67 -3.21 3.73 12.84
C ASN A 67 -2.40 2.45 12.67
N ALA A 68 -1.45 2.42 11.73
CA ALA A 68 -0.58 1.25 11.53
C ALA A 68 0.29 0.94 12.76
N ILE A 69 0.65 1.93 13.57
CA ILE A 69 1.49 1.74 14.77
C ILE A 69 0.72 1.03 15.89
N PHE A 70 -0.59 1.29 16.00
CA PHE A 70 -1.42 0.75 17.08
C PHE A 70 -2.04 -0.62 16.77
N GLU A 71 -1.99 -1.08 15.53
CA GLU A 71 -2.61 -2.33 15.12
C GLU A 71 -1.73 -3.56 15.40
N THR A 72 -2.36 -4.65 15.82
CA THR A 72 -1.67 -5.94 16.09
C THR A 72 -1.90 -6.97 14.99
N ASP A 73 -2.94 -6.80 14.18
CA ASP A 73 -3.30 -7.71 13.09
C ASP A 73 -2.39 -7.50 11.88
N PHE A 74 -1.72 -8.56 11.44
CA PHE A 74 -0.76 -8.49 10.32
C PHE A 74 -1.39 -7.97 9.02
N LYS A 75 -2.59 -8.45 8.67
CA LYS A 75 -3.29 -7.99 7.45
C LYS A 75 -3.69 -6.51 7.53
N LYS A 76 -4.13 -6.02 8.69
CA LYS A 76 -4.52 -4.61 8.85
C LYS A 76 -3.31 -3.69 8.72
N ILE A 77 -2.14 -4.08 9.23
CA ILE A 77 -0.91 -3.29 9.02
C ILE A 77 -0.53 -3.22 7.53
N ILE A 78 -0.65 -4.34 6.80
CA ILE A 78 -0.43 -4.32 5.34
C ILE A 78 -1.46 -3.42 4.65
N ALA A 79 -2.71 -3.42 5.12
CA ALA A 79 -3.79 -2.57 4.63
C ALA A 79 -3.52 -1.08 4.86
N PHE A 80 -3.17 -0.67 6.08
CA PHE A 80 -2.80 0.72 6.38
C PHE A 80 -1.58 1.19 5.59
N SER A 81 -0.61 0.30 5.34
CA SER A 81 0.50 0.63 4.45
C SER A 81 0.16 0.61 2.96
N THR A 82 -0.99 0.07 2.52
CA THR A 82 -1.52 0.36 1.17
C THR A 82 -2.14 1.76 1.14
N LEU A 83 -2.89 2.12 2.19
CA LEU A 83 -3.53 3.43 2.31
C LEU A 83 -2.50 4.56 2.26
N SER A 84 -1.37 4.41 2.94
CA SER A 84 -0.28 5.39 2.90
C SER A 84 0.37 5.54 1.52
N GLN A 85 0.59 4.43 0.79
CA GLN A 85 1.21 4.45 -0.54
C GLN A 85 0.25 4.99 -1.61
N LEU A 86 -1.05 4.70 -1.50
CA LEU A 86 -2.07 5.30 -2.34
C LEU A 86 -2.18 6.80 -2.12
N SER A 87 -2.03 7.23 -0.87
CA SER A 87 -1.93 8.65 -0.56
C SER A 87 -0.71 9.27 -1.22
N MET A 88 0.46 8.60 -1.19
CA MET A 88 1.65 9.06 -1.92
C MET A 88 1.35 9.21 -3.41
N MET A 89 0.71 8.22 -4.06
CA MET A 89 0.30 8.35 -5.48
C MET A 89 -0.53 9.61 -5.73
N MET A 90 -1.42 9.95 -4.81
CA MET A 90 -2.28 11.12 -4.92
C MET A 90 -1.50 12.43 -4.73
N ILE A 91 -0.48 12.46 -3.86
CA ILE A 91 0.44 13.61 -3.73
C ILE A 91 1.16 13.86 -5.07
N ILE A 92 1.70 12.81 -5.72
CA ILE A 92 2.39 12.92 -7.02
C ILE A 92 1.46 13.48 -8.10
N MET A 93 0.22 12.99 -8.12
CA MET A 93 -0.82 13.46 -9.02
C MET A 93 -1.12 14.95 -8.82
N SER A 94 -1.13 15.42 -7.57
CA SER A 94 -1.29 16.85 -7.27
C SER A 94 -0.12 17.69 -7.79
N MET A 95 1.09 17.13 -7.87
CA MET A 95 2.27 17.82 -8.41
C MET A 95 2.35 17.75 -9.95
N SER A 96 1.30 17.27 -10.62
CA SER A 96 1.22 17.10 -12.08
C SER A 96 2.22 16.11 -12.69
N LEU A 97 2.75 15.19 -11.89
CA LEU A 97 3.72 14.17 -12.31
C LEU A 97 3.03 12.82 -12.62
N TRP A 98 2.14 12.82 -13.61
CA TRP A 98 1.23 11.69 -13.89
C TRP A 98 1.95 10.38 -14.24
N GLU A 99 3.03 10.46 -15.02
CA GLU A 99 3.81 9.28 -15.45
C GLU A 99 4.50 8.60 -14.26
N LEU A 100 5.02 9.40 -13.32
CA LEU A 100 5.61 8.91 -12.07
C LEU A 100 4.56 8.25 -11.17
N ALA A 101 3.35 8.83 -11.08
CA ALA A 101 2.26 8.23 -10.34
C ALA A 101 1.87 6.86 -10.91
N PHE A 102 1.83 6.72 -12.24
CA PHE A 102 1.56 5.44 -12.90
C PHE A 102 2.68 4.42 -12.68
N PHE A 103 3.94 4.85 -12.78
CA PHE A 103 5.09 3.99 -12.48
C PHE A 103 5.05 3.47 -11.03
N HIS A 104 4.81 4.36 -10.06
CA HIS A 104 4.67 3.98 -8.65
C HIS A 104 3.50 3.02 -8.42
N LEU A 105 2.38 3.20 -9.13
CA LEU A 105 1.23 2.29 -9.07
C LEU A 105 1.59 0.87 -9.50
N ILE A 106 2.34 0.71 -10.59
CA ILE A 106 2.80 -0.61 -11.06
C ILE A 106 3.73 -1.25 -10.04
N MET A 107 4.73 -0.50 -9.56
CA MET A 107 5.66 -1.01 -8.56
C MET A 107 4.92 -1.44 -7.29
N HIS A 108 3.98 -0.62 -6.82
CA HIS A 108 3.12 -0.90 -5.69
C HIS A 108 2.33 -2.19 -5.83
N ALA A 109 1.72 -2.43 -6.99
CA ALA A 109 0.98 -3.65 -7.23
C ALA A 109 1.88 -4.89 -7.03
N ILE A 110 3.10 -4.86 -7.57
CA ILE A 110 4.05 -6.00 -7.53
C ILE A 110 4.49 -6.30 -6.10
N PHE A 111 4.96 -5.30 -5.35
CA PHE A 111 5.45 -5.57 -3.99
C PHE A 111 4.32 -5.85 -3.00
N LYS A 112 3.15 -5.23 -3.16
CA LYS A 112 2.00 -5.51 -2.28
C LYS A 112 1.40 -6.88 -2.56
N SER A 113 1.31 -7.33 -3.81
CA SER A 113 0.84 -8.69 -4.09
C SER A 113 1.77 -9.72 -3.46
N MET A 114 3.09 -9.51 -3.54
CA MET A 114 4.09 -10.35 -2.88
C MET A 114 3.90 -10.37 -1.35
N LEU A 115 3.75 -9.20 -0.71
CA LEU A 115 3.48 -9.09 0.74
C LEU A 115 2.23 -9.85 1.16
N PHE A 116 1.11 -9.67 0.46
CA PHE A 116 -0.15 -10.32 0.81
C PHE A 116 -0.13 -11.84 0.60
N LEU A 117 0.57 -12.33 -0.43
CA LEU A 117 0.73 -13.76 -0.65
C LEU A 117 1.61 -14.39 0.44
N CYS A 118 2.73 -13.77 0.79
CA CYS A 118 3.57 -14.22 1.89
C CYS A 118 2.81 -14.18 3.24
N ALA A 119 2.02 -13.12 3.48
CA ALA A 119 1.15 -13.02 4.65
C ALA A 119 0.14 -14.17 4.70
N GLY A 120 -0.44 -14.55 3.56
CA GLY A 120 -1.33 -15.70 3.46
C GLY A 120 -0.68 -17.01 3.85
N LEU A 121 0.53 -17.26 3.36
CA LEU A 121 1.30 -18.45 3.74
C LEU A 121 1.59 -18.47 5.24
N ILE A 122 2.04 -17.34 5.81
CA ILE A 122 2.32 -17.23 7.25
C ILE A 122 1.06 -17.52 8.08
N ILE A 123 -0.08 -16.92 7.74
CA ILE A 123 -1.33 -17.10 8.48
C ILE A 123 -1.82 -18.56 8.37
N HIS A 124 -1.66 -19.18 7.19
CA HIS A 124 -2.01 -20.58 6.99
C HIS A 124 -1.15 -21.51 7.86
N PHE A 125 0.16 -21.29 7.92
CA PHE A 125 1.06 -22.07 8.78
C PHE A 125 0.82 -21.85 10.29
N MET A 126 0.24 -20.71 10.66
CA MET A 126 -0.12 -20.36 12.03
C MET A 126 -1.55 -20.77 12.39
N ASN A 127 -2.16 -21.69 11.65
CA ASN A 127 -3.54 -22.18 11.84
C ASN A 127 -4.58 -21.06 11.93
N GLY A 128 -4.40 -19.98 11.16
CA GLY A 128 -5.32 -18.85 11.10
C GLY A 128 -5.01 -17.70 12.07
N ASN A 129 -3.99 -17.82 12.93
CA ASN A 129 -3.59 -16.73 13.82
C ASN A 129 -2.93 -15.58 13.03
N GLN A 130 -3.46 -14.37 13.19
CA GLN A 130 -3.03 -13.15 12.47
C GLN A 130 -2.21 -12.18 13.35
N ASP A 131 -2.14 -12.47 14.65
CA ASP A 131 -1.48 -11.64 15.64
C ASP A 131 0.05 -11.64 15.45
N ILE A 132 0.63 -10.45 15.19
CA ILE A 132 2.08 -10.30 14.94
C ILE A 132 2.93 -10.75 16.14
N ARG A 133 2.39 -10.64 17.36
CA ARG A 133 3.08 -11.05 18.59
C ARG A 133 3.45 -12.54 18.59
N MET A 134 2.67 -13.37 17.88
CA MET A 134 2.91 -14.81 17.77
C MET A 134 3.76 -15.20 16.55
N LEU A 135 4.08 -14.25 15.65
CA LEU A 135 4.81 -14.51 14.40
C LEU A 135 6.30 -14.81 14.61
N SER A 136 6.87 -14.49 15.78
CA SER A 136 8.32 -14.57 16.05
C SER A 136 8.91 -15.97 15.79
N SER A 137 8.14 -17.03 16.05
CA SER A 137 8.59 -18.41 15.85
C SER A 137 8.58 -18.87 14.38
N PHE A 138 7.89 -18.14 13.50
CA PHE A 138 7.77 -18.52 12.08
C PHE A 138 9.04 -18.20 11.29
N PHE A 139 9.78 -17.16 11.68
CA PHE A 139 10.97 -16.70 10.97
C PHE A 139 12.05 -17.79 10.83
N ASN A 140 12.16 -18.69 11.81
CA ASN A 140 13.11 -19.80 11.75
C ASN A 140 12.59 -21.01 10.94
N LYS A 141 11.27 -21.11 10.71
CA LYS A 141 10.65 -22.28 10.08
C LYS A 141 10.67 -22.23 8.56
N SER A 142 10.61 -21.04 7.95
CA SER A 142 10.64 -20.91 6.49
C SER A 142 11.49 -19.71 6.04
N PRO A 143 12.80 -19.90 5.82
CA PRO A 143 13.70 -18.81 5.44
C PRO A 143 13.36 -18.20 4.08
N ILE A 144 12.73 -18.97 3.19
CA ILE A 144 12.30 -18.51 1.86
C ILE A 144 11.15 -17.51 1.97
N VAL A 145 10.14 -17.79 2.79
CA VAL A 145 9.02 -16.84 2.98
C VAL A 145 9.53 -15.58 3.65
N LEU A 146 10.44 -15.72 4.61
CA LEU A 146 11.06 -14.58 5.28
C LEU A 146 11.86 -13.71 4.31
N SER A 147 12.70 -14.30 3.44
CA SER A 147 13.46 -13.52 2.46
C SER A 147 12.54 -12.78 1.49
N CYS A 148 11.45 -13.42 1.04
CA CYS A 148 10.43 -12.77 0.23
C CYS A 148 9.77 -11.58 0.97
N VAL A 149 9.36 -11.77 2.23
CA VAL A 149 8.79 -10.68 3.04
C VAL A 149 9.81 -9.54 3.19
N LEU A 150 11.07 -9.84 3.47
CA LEU A 150 12.13 -8.82 3.61
C LEU A 150 12.34 -8.03 2.31
N ILE A 151 12.46 -8.70 1.17
CA ILE A 151 12.60 -8.03 -0.14
C ILE A 151 11.42 -7.10 -0.39
N SER A 152 10.21 -7.57 -0.11
CA SER A 152 9.01 -6.77 -0.32
C SER A 152 8.90 -5.59 0.66
N LEU A 153 9.32 -5.74 1.93
CA LEU A 153 9.40 -4.64 2.90
C LEU A 153 10.49 -3.62 2.52
N LEU A 154 11.66 -4.06 2.08
CA LEU A 154 12.75 -3.20 1.60
C LEU A 154 12.29 -2.38 0.38
N SER A 155 11.57 -3.03 -0.54
CA SER A 155 10.96 -2.33 -1.68
C SER A 155 9.93 -1.29 -1.24
N LEU A 156 9.14 -1.59 -0.20
CA LEU A 156 8.13 -0.68 0.34
C LEU A 156 8.75 0.51 1.06
N MET A 157 9.89 0.32 1.73
CA MET A 157 10.67 1.40 2.36
C MET A 157 11.40 2.27 1.34
N GLY A 158 11.72 1.74 0.16
CA GLY A 158 12.47 2.44 -0.88
C GLY A 158 13.98 2.25 -0.75
N PHE A 159 14.44 1.06 -0.36
CA PHE A 159 15.87 0.75 -0.28
C PHE A 159 16.53 0.82 -1.68
N PRO A 160 17.76 1.37 -1.81
CA PRO A 160 18.41 1.62 -3.10
C PRO A 160 18.49 0.38 -3.99
N PHE A 161 18.39 0.59 -5.30
CA PHE A 161 18.41 -0.44 -6.36
C PHE A 161 17.21 -1.40 -6.40
N ILE A 162 16.17 -1.18 -5.61
CA ILE A 162 14.92 -1.93 -5.68
C ILE A 162 13.85 -1.03 -6.31
N GLY A 163 12.91 -1.57 -7.08
CA GLY A 163 12.00 -0.74 -7.89
C GLY A 163 11.17 0.31 -7.10
N GLY A 164 10.93 0.09 -5.80
CA GLY A 164 10.30 1.09 -4.94
C GLY A 164 11.15 2.36 -4.73
N PHE A 165 12.49 2.24 -4.74
CA PHE A 165 13.41 3.38 -4.66
C PHE A 165 13.23 4.32 -5.83
N TYR A 166 13.31 3.82 -7.07
CA TYR A 166 13.16 4.66 -8.26
C TYR A 166 11.85 5.44 -8.27
N SER A 167 10.79 4.84 -7.73
CA SER A 167 9.51 5.53 -7.63
C SER A 167 9.49 6.57 -6.53
N LYS A 168 10.10 6.33 -5.37
CA LYS A 168 10.01 7.21 -4.20
C LYS A 168 11.03 8.35 -4.22
N ASP A 169 12.23 8.08 -4.69
CA ASP A 169 13.32 9.06 -4.75
C ASP A 169 13.03 10.16 -5.77
N LEU A 170 12.28 9.85 -6.83
CA LEU A 170 11.83 10.85 -7.82
C LEU A 170 10.65 11.70 -7.33
N ILE A 171 9.99 11.32 -6.23
CA ILE A 171 8.86 12.06 -5.66
C ILE A 171 9.32 13.08 -4.62
N LEU A 172 10.39 12.73 -3.88
CA LEU A 172 11.00 13.56 -2.84
C LEU A 172 11.92 14.61 -3.46
#